data_AF-A0A7C2WTB1-F1
#
_entry.id   AF-A0A7C2WTB1-F1
#
_cell.length_a   1.000
_cell.length_b   1.000
_cell.length_c   1.000
_cell.angle_alpha   90.00
_cell.angle_beta   90.00
_cell.angle_gamma   90.00
#
_symmetry.space_group_name_H-M   'P 1'
#
loop_
_entity.id
_entity.type
_entity.pdbx_description
1 polymer ?
#
loop_
_entity_poly.entity_id
_entity_poly.type
_entity_poly.pdbx_seq_one_letter_code
_entity_poly.pdbx_strand_id
1 'polypeptide(L)'
;MNFFLQDAETAGEGIDPRFVLDPFEPAYLKLGEAALAARLAWAHESLRECHACPRMCGADRMQREEGYCHTGRYARVASAFSHFGEEF
;
A
#
# COMPACT_ATOMS: atom_id res chain seq x y z
N MET A 1 20.96 8.88 -15.30
CA MET A 1 20.28 8.80 -16.60
C MET A 1 18.81 8.68 -16.31
N ASN A 2 18.08 9.79 -16.42
CA ASN A 2 16.65 9.86 -16.13
C ASN A 2 15.90 8.99 -17.12
N PHE A 3 15.20 7.97 -16.62
CA PHE A 3 14.31 7.09 -17.39
C PHE A 3 12.84 7.55 -17.35
N PHE A 4 12.62 8.79 -16.92
CA PHE A 4 11.31 9.44 -16.87
C PHE A 4 11.42 10.71 -17.71
N LEU A 5 10.45 10.88 -18.61
CA LEU A 5 10.33 11.95 -19.62
C LEU A 5 11.09 11.67 -20.92
N GLN A 6 10.62 10.68 -21.68
CA GLN A 6 10.71 10.73 -23.14
C GLN A 6 9.29 10.69 -23.71
N ASP A 7 8.91 11.85 -24.25
CA ASP A 7 8.02 12.06 -25.38
C ASP A 7 6.58 11.51 -25.27
N ALA A 8 5.74 12.30 -24.60
CA ALA A 8 4.28 12.16 -24.60
C ALA A 8 3.63 12.51 -25.96
N GLU A 9 4.41 12.75 -27.02
CA GLU A 9 3.91 13.35 -28.27
C GLU A 9 3.45 12.32 -29.33
N THR A 10 3.51 11.01 -29.07
CA THR A 10 2.99 9.98 -30.00
C THR A 10 2.07 8.91 -29.39
N ALA A 11 1.64 9.07 -28.13
CA ALA A 11 0.73 8.13 -27.48
C ALA A 11 -0.74 8.52 -27.74
N GLY A 12 -1.31 8.17 -28.90
CA GLY A 12 -2.74 8.45 -29.08
C GLY A 12 -3.41 8.21 -30.43
N GLU A 13 -2.69 7.83 -31.50
CA GLU A 13 -3.38 7.47 -32.73
C GLU A 13 -4.12 6.13 -32.55
N GLY A 14 -5.45 6.21 -32.45
CA GLY A 14 -6.34 5.04 -32.31
C GLY A 14 -6.74 4.66 -30.88
N ILE A 15 -6.35 5.44 -29.85
CA ILE A 15 -6.83 5.24 -28.48
C ILE A 15 -8.13 6.02 -28.29
N ASP A 16 -9.19 5.33 -27.88
CA ASP A 16 -10.46 5.99 -27.55
C ASP A 16 -10.23 6.97 -26.39
N PRO A 17 -10.58 8.27 -26.56
CA PRO A 17 -10.28 9.31 -25.58
C PRO A 17 -10.91 9.06 -24.20
N ARG A 18 -11.92 8.18 -24.10
CA ARG A 18 -12.49 7.76 -22.81
C ARG A 18 -11.52 6.95 -21.94
N PHE A 19 -10.47 6.36 -22.51
CA PHE A 19 -9.46 5.57 -21.79
C PHE A 19 -8.11 6.29 -21.67
N VAL A 20 -8.05 7.58 -22.02
CA VAL A 20 -6.86 8.40 -21.78
C VAL A 20 -6.96 8.94 -20.36
N LEU A 21 -6.03 8.51 -19.49
CA LEU A 21 -5.86 9.13 -18.19
C LEU A 21 -5.13 10.45 -18.37
N ASP A 22 -5.67 11.53 -17.81
CA ASP A 22 -4.90 12.75 -17.57
C ASP A 22 -3.63 12.42 -16.79
N PRO A 23 -2.58 13.26 -16.83
CA PRO A 23 -1.40 13.09 -15.99
C PRO A 23 -1.81 12.84 -14.53
N PHE A 24 -1.70 11.60 -14.10
CA PHE A 24 -2.20 11.11 -12.81
C PHE A 24 -1.02 10.69 -11.95
N GLU A 25 -0.93 11.30 -10.77
CA GLU A 25 -0.03 10.84 -9.73
C GLU A 25 -0.82 9.92 -8.77
N PRO A 26 -0.40 8.64 -8.61
CA PRO A 26 -1.00 7.73 -7.65
C PRO A 26 -0.97 8.29 -6.23
N ALA A 27 -2.08 8.11 -5.49
CA ALA A 27 -2.24 8.68 -4.16
C ALA A 27 -1.15 8.23 -3.16
N TYR A 28 -0.59 7.03 -3.33
CA TYR A 28 0.50 6.53 -2.49
C TYR A 28 1.82 7.27 -2.69
N LEU A 29 2.05 7.90 -3.86
CA LEU A 29 3.24 8.74 -4.11
C LEU A 29 3.12 10.14 -3.51
N LYS A 30 1.88 10.62 -3.32
CA LYS A 30 1.61 11.95 -2.72
C LYS A 30 1.96 12.05 -1.24
N LEU A 31 2.21 10.92 -0.57
CA LEU A 31 2.52 10.90 0.85
C LEU A 31 4.00 11.24 1.08
N GLY A 32 4.27 12.42 1.63
CA GLY A 32 5.63 12.83 1.98
C GLY A 32 6.26 11.98 3.10
N GLU A 33 7.60 11.91 3.11
CA GLU A 33 8.38 11.07 4.03
C GLU A 33 8.06 11.31 5.51
N ALA A 34 7.89 12.57 5.92
CA ALA A 34 7.56 12.91 7.31
C ALA A 34 6.19 12.35 7.74
N ALA A 35 5.19 12.42 6.84
CA ALA A 35 3.87 11.88 7.09
C ALA A 35 3.90 10.34 7.12
N LEU A 36 4.70 9.72 6.26
CA LEU A 36 4.93 8.28 6.26
C LEU A 36 5.59 7.82 7.57
N ALA A 37 6.63 8.51 8.03
CA ALA A 37 7.30 8.22 9.30
C ALA A 37 6.36 8.32 10.50
N ALA A 38 5.50 9.34 10.54
CA ALA A 38 4.49 9.49 11.59
C ALA A 38 3.48 8.33 11.58
N ARG A 39 3.01 7.91 10.41
CA ARG A 39 2.11 6.76 10.27
C ARG A 39 2.76 5.44 10.67
N LEU A 40 4.04 5.24 10.34
CA LEU A 40 4.83 4.08 10.77
C LEU A 40 4.95 4.00 12.29
N ALA A 41 5.26 5.12 12.94
CA ALA A 41 5.35 5.18 14.40
C ALA A 41 4.01 4.82 15.06
N TRP A 42 2.91 5.40 14.57
CA TRP A 42 1.57 5.08 15.05
C TRP A 42 1.20 3.61 14.84
N ALA A 43 1.49 3.06 13.65
CA ALA A 43 1.21 1.67 13.32
C ALA A 43 2.02 0.71 14.20
N HIS A 44 3.27 1.03 14.53
CA HIS A 44 4.06 0.22 15.45
C HIS A 44 3.51 0.24 16.88
N GLU A 45 3.05 1.39 17.36
CA GLU A 45 2.49 1.50 18.69
C GLU A 45 1.16 0.75 18.81
N SER A 46 0.30 0.82 17.80
CA SER A 46 -0.96 0.07 17.79
C SER A 46 -0.80 -1.46 17.76
N LEU A 47 0.41 -1.96 17.49
CA LEU A 47 0.74 -3.39 17.59
C LEU A 47 1.02 -3.86 19.03
N ARG A 48 1.18 -2.96 20.01
CA ARG A 48 1.28 -3.34 21.43
C ARG A 48 -0.04 -3.80 22.02
N GLU A 49 -1.16 -3.35 21.44
CA GLU A 49 -2.51 -3.78 21.79
C GLU A 49 -3.30 -3.98 20.49
N CYS A 50 -3.10 -5.15 19.86
CA CYS A 50 -3.49 -5.33 18.45
C CYS A 50 -5.01 -5.47 18.26
N HIS A 51 -5.60 -4.50 17.56
CA HIS A 51 -7.01 -4.49 17.15
C HIS A 51 -7.24 -4.63 15.63
N ALA A 52 -6.22 -5.08 14.88
CA ALA A 52 -6.30 -5.19 13.43
C ALA A 52 -7.30 -6.26 12.93
N CYS A 53 -7.60 -7.27 13.74
CA CYS A 53 -8.62 -8.27 13.40
C CYS A 53 -9.99 -7.85 13.98
N PRO A 54 -11.12 -8.26 13.38
CA PRO A 54 -12.47 -7.90 13.84
C PRO A 54 -12.80 -8.42 15.24
N ARG A 55 -11.98 -9.32 15.79
CA ARG A 55 -12.10 -9.84 17.16
C ARG A 55 -11.40 -8.98 18.21
N MET A 56 -10.65 -7.95 17.79
CA MET A 56 -9.92 -7.04 18.68
C MET A 56 -9.11 -7.80 19.74
N CYS A 57 -8.19 -8.67 19.29
CA CYS A 57 -7.56 -9.65 20.18
C CYS A 57 -6.66 -9.07 21.29
N GLY A 58 -6.24 -7.81 21.20
CA GLY A 58 -5.42 -7.14 22.21
C GLY A 58 -3.98 -7.67 22.35
N ALA A 59 -3.58 -8.68 21.58
CA ALA A 59 -2.25 -9.30 21.68
C ALA A 59 -1.11 -8.29 21.43
N ASP A 60 -0.08 -8.34 22.27
CA ASP A 60 1.14 -7.54 22.09
C ASP A 60 2.08 -8.19 21.07
N ARG A 61 2.06 -7.66 19.84
CA ARG A 61 2.89 -8.19 18.75
C ARG A 61 4.36 -7.85 18.94
N MET A 62 4.69 -6.84 19.73
CA MET A 62 6.08 -6.49 20.03
C MET A 62 6.72 -7.53 20.94
N GLN A 63 5.93 -8.20 21.79
CA GLN A 63 6.32 -9.37 22.59
C GLN A 63 6.11 -10.72 21.87
N ARG A 64 5.79 -10.69 20.58
CA ARG A 64 5.56 -11.88 19.74
C ARG A 64 4.34 -12.70 20.15
N GLU A 65 3.35 -12.09 20.80
CA GLU A 65 2.10 -12.76 21.14
C GLU A 65 1.26 -13.03 19.88
N GLU A 66 0.69 -14.23 19.82
CA GLU A 66 -0.30 -14.61 18.81
C GLU A 66 -1.71 -14.50 19.40
N GLY A 67 -2.58 -13.75 18.71
CA GLY A 67 -4.02 -13.76 18.97
C GLY A 67 -4.75 -14.79 18.11
N TYR A 68 -6.08 -14.71 18.11
CA TYR A 68 -6.96 -15.62 17.36
C TYR A 68 -6.68 -15.69 15.85
N CYS A 69 -6.16 -14.61 15.26
CA CYS A 69 -5.82 -14.59 13.83
C CYS A 69 -4.51 -15.32 13.49
N HIS A 70 -3.77 -15.82 14.49
CA HIS A 70 -2.47 -16.49 14.34
C HIS A 70 -1.42 -15.68 13.55
N THR A 71 -1.62 -14.37 13.41
CA THR A 71 -0.63 -13.45 12.84
C THR A 71 0.35 -13.04 13.93
N GLY A 72 1.62 -12.80 13.59
CA GLY A 72 2.62 -12.30 14.54
C GLY A 72 2.92 -10.81 14.33
N ARG A 73 4.14 -10.38 14.69
CA ARG A 73 4.66 -9.04 14.38
C ARG A 73 4.75 -8.75 12.88
N TYR A 74 5.13 -9.76 12.11
CA TYR A 74 5.33 -9.63 10.67
C TYR A 74 4.14 -10.22 9.92
N ALA A 75 3.75 -9.55 8.85
CA ALA A 75 2.72 -10.05 7.95
C ALA A 75 3.13 -11.42 7.38
N ARG A 76 2.16 -12.32 7.26
CA ARG A 76 2.32 -13.58 6.52
C ARG A 76 1.72 -13.37 5.13
N VAL A 77 2.48 -13.67 4.08
CA VAL A 77 2.02 -13.57 2.70
C VAL A 77 1.57 -14.95 2.25
N ALA A 78 0.28 -15.09 1.93
CA ALA A 78 -0.29 -16.35 1.44
C ALA A 78 -0.08 -16.53 -0.07
N SER A 79 -0.12 -15.44 -0.84
CA SER A 79 0.15 -15.42 -2.28
C SER A 79 0.61 -14.02 -2.71
N ALA A 80 1.40 -13.95 -3.78
CA ALA A 80 1.83 -12.70 -4.40
C ALA A 80 1.92 -12.91 -5.90
N PHE A 81 1.19 -12.11 -6.66
CA PHE A 81 1.19 -12.12 -8.13
C PHE A 81 0.78 -10.74 -8.64
N SER A 82 1.18 -10.41 -9.86
CA SER A 82 0.81 -9.15 -10.50
C SER A 82 -0.68 -9.14 -10.82
N HIS A 83 -1.44 -8.25 -10.17
CA HIS A 83 -2.81 -7.91 -10.60
C HIS A 83 -2.73 -6.82 -11.67
N PHE A 84 -2.75 -7.20 -12.94
CA PHE A 84 -2.83 -6.24 -14.05
C PHE A 84 -4.29 -5.81 -14.24
N GLY A 85 -4.65 -4.61 -13.78
CA GLY A 85 -5.86 -3.91 -14.21
C GLY A 85 -7.18 -4.25 -13.51
N GLU A 86 -7.16 -4.74 -12.27
CA GLU A 86 -8.38 -5.00 -11.47
C GLU A 86 -8.71 -3.90 -10.44
N GLU A 87 -8.02 -2.76 -10.50
CA GLU A 87 -8.37 -1.57 -9.71
C GLU A 87 -8.99 -0.54 -10.66
N PHE A 88 -10.33 -0.52 -10.70
CA PHE A 88 -11.12 0.43 -11.47
C PHE A 88 -11.19 1.80 -10.79
#